data_AF-A0A8T4PM93-F1
#
_entry.id   AF-A0A8T4PM93-F1
#
_cell.length_a   1.000
_cell.length_b   1.000
_cell.length_c   1.000
_cell.angle_alpha   90.00
_cell.angle_beta   90.00
_cell.angle_gamma   90.00
#
_symmetry.space_group_name_H-M   'P 1'
#
loop_
_entity.id
_entity.type
_entity.pdbx_description
1 polymer ?
#
loop_
_entity_poly.entity_id
_entity_poly.type
_entity_poly.pdbx_seq_one_letter_code
_entity_poly.pdbx_strand_id
1 'polypeptide(L)'
;MESDERIVQKLVTDIVEKNAGILNPKEDPNKFSKMVPSLMKKGIDNLNLSMFNHELKFNILSALGEEYRRKGNLSDAVKTFVLAGNQEKLNQVAEDYEKLMQFDNCIEVYKLANNKEKLSEIGKKCLEDGRLGHAVKAFIAIGDNNKLLEVGDQCISRYKFEYAIEIFSTIHDKEKLARLGNKCLEEKEYDYAMKAFEIAGDKDKLNVVGDTCMKEEQVSKALEAYGLAGNQTMIEFIKENFHD
;
A
#
# COMPACT_ATOMS: atom_id res chain seq x y z
N MET A 1 35.00 -52.50 -15.74
CA MET A 1 33.73 -51.77 -15.87
C MET A 1 33.65 -50.58 -14.93
N GLU A 2 33.93 -50.70 -13.63
CA GLU A 2 33.87 -49.55 -12.69
C GLU A 2 34.92 -48.44 -12.93
N SER A 3 36.08 -48.71 -13.54
CA SER A 3 37.09 -47.68 -13.80
C SER A 3 36.69 -46.74 -14.94
N ASP A 4 36.05 -47.29 -15.98
CA ASP A 4 35.71 -46.53 -17.19
C ASP A 4 34.52 -45.60 -16.92
N GLU A 5 33.54 -46.04 -16.12
CA GLU A 5 32.44 -45.18 -15.67
C GLU A 5 32.94 -44.00 -14.81
N ARG A 6 33.93 -44.22 -13.94
CA ARG A 6 34.53 -43.15 -13.14
C ARG A 6 35.30 -42.15 -14.00
N ILE A 7 35.98 -42.62 -15.04
CA ILE A 7 36.71 -41.75 -15.98
C ILE A 7 35.73 -40.92 -16.83
N VAL A 8 34.65 -41.54 -17.31
CA VAL A 8 33.59 -40.85 -18.05
C VAL A 8 32.90 -39.82 -17.17
N GLN A 9 32.57 -40.15 -15.91
CA GLN A 9 32.00 -39.17 -14.97
C GLN A 9 32.93 -37.99 -14.75
N LYS A 10 34.23 -38.22 -14.54
CA LYS A 10 35.20 -37.13 -14.36
C LYS A 10 35.29 -36.23 -15.59
N LEU A 11 35.34 -36.81 -16.78
CA LEU A 11 35.36 -36.07 -18.04
C LEU A 11 34.08 -35.26 -18.26
N VAL A 12 32.92 -35.84 -17.93
CA VAL A 12 31.63 -35.13 -18.03
C VAL A 12 31.57 -33.98 -17.03
N THR A 13 32.03 -34.17 -15.80
CA THR A 13 32.10 -33.08 -14.80
C THR A 13 33.06 -31.98 -15.22
N ASP A 14 34.24 -32.32 -15.73
CA ASP A 14 35.23 -31.34 -16.23
C ASP A 14 34.71 -30.57 -17.46
N ILE A 15 33.95 -31.22 -18.34
CA ILE A 15 33.29 -30.58 -19.48
C ILE A 15 32.16 -29.66 -19.00
N VAL A 16 31.36 -30.09 -18.04
CA VAL A 16 30.28 -29.28 -17.44
C VAL A 16 30.87 -28.07 -16.70
N GLU A 17 31.96 -28.21 -15.97
CA GLU A 17 32.64 -27.09 -15.28
C GLU A 17 33.29 -26.12 -16.27
N LYS A 18 33.97 -26.62 -17.32
CA LYS A 18 34.51 -25.75 -18.39
C LYS A 18 33.43 -25.05 -19.20
N ASN A 19 32.29 -25.69 -19.40
CA ASN A 19 31.18 -25.14 -20.19
C ASN A 19 30.14 -24.39 -19.33
N ALA A 20 30.21 -24.45 -18.00
CA ALA A 20 29.35 -23.67 -17.10
C ALA A 20 29.50 -22.16 -17.32
N GLY A 21 30.68 -21.71 -17.76
CA GLY A 21 30.92 -20.32 -18.19
C GLY A 21 30.37 -19.96 -19.58
N ILE A 22 30.01 -20.96 -20.40
CA ILE A 22 29.47 -20.79 -21.77
C ILE A 22 27.93 -20.85 -21.76
N LEU A 23 27.35 -21.65 -20.85
CA LEU A 23 25.90 -21.88 -20.76
C LEU A 23 25.13 -20.76 -20.03
N ASN A 24 25.83 -19.83 -19.39
CA ASN A 24 25.27 -18.57 -18.89
C ASN A 24 26.27 -17.46 -19.16
N PRO A 25 26.18 -16.74 -20.30
CA PRO A 25 26.82 -15.45 -20.37
C PRO A 25 26.09 -14.58 -19.34
N LYS A 26 26.67 -14.45 -18.13
CA LYS A 26 26.40 -13.28 -17.30
C LYS A 26 26.89 -12.11 -18.14
N GLU A 27 25.99 -11.53 -18.95
CA GLU A 27 26.30 -10.34 -19.73
C GLU A 27 26.89 -9.32 -18.76
N ASP A 28 28.09 -8.83 -19.07
CA ASP A 28 28.82 -7.90 -18.22
C ASP A 28 27.91 -6.70 -17.88
N PRO A 29 27.57 -6.46 -16.60
CA PRO A 29 26.75 -5.31 -16.21
C PRO A 29 27.35 -3.96 -16.65
N ASN A 30 28.66 -3.92 -16.96
CA ASN A 30 29.31 -2.73 -17.51
C ASN A 30 29.09 -2.50 -19.01
N LYS A 31 28.48 -3.43 -19.75
CA LYS A 31 28.26 -3.31 -21.21
C LYS A 31 27.44 -2.08 -21.60
N PHE A 32 26.55 -1.62 -20.71
CA PHE A 32 25.68 -0.47 -20.96
C PHE A 32 26.11 0.80 -20.23
N SER A 33 27.14 0.74 -19.36
CA SER A 33 27.60 1.87 -18.53
C SER A 33 27.88 3.16 -19.31
N LYS A 34 28.40 3.04 -20.54
CA LYS A 34 28.68 4.19 -21.42
C LYS A 34 27.43 4.82 -22.04
N MET A 35 26.34 4.06 -22.18
CA MET A 35 25.08 4.54 -22.78
C MET A 35 24.13 5.12 -21.74
N VAL A 36 24.19 4.64 -20.49
CA VAL A 36 23.27 5.06 -19.41
C VAL A 36 23.23 6.59 -19.23
N PRO A 37 24.34 7.36 -19.22
CA PRO A 37 24.28 8.82 -19.08
C PRO A 37 23.46 9.50 -20.18
N SER A 38 23.57 9.04 -21.42
CA SER A 38 22.81 9.57 -22.56
C SER A 38 21.33 9.21 -22.46
N LEU A 39 21.01 7.99 -21.99
CA LEU A 39 19.64 7.56 -21.76
C LEU A 39 18.98 8.35 -20.61
N MET A 40 19.71 8.61 -19.52
CA MET A 40 19.24 9.45 -18.41
C MET A 40 18.89 10.87 -18.86
N LYS A 41 19.73 11.48 -19.71
CA LYS A 41 19.46 12.83 -20.26
C LYS A 41 18.19 12.89 -21.09
N LYS A 42 17.86 11.79 -21.79
CA LYS A 42 16.62 11.69 -22.58
C LYS A 42 15.38 11.52 -21.68
N GLY A 43 15.56 10.92 -20.50
CA GLY A 43 14.49 10.67 -19.53
C GLY A 43 13.68 9.42 -19.89
N ILE A 44 13.29 8.65 -18.86
CA ILE A 44 12.61 7.36 -19.03
C ILE A 44 11.33 7.46 -19.87
N ASP A 45 10.55 8.54 -19.68
CA ASP A 45 9.28 8.76 -20.36
C ASP A 45 9.43 8.94 -21.89
N ASN A 46 10.64 9.24 -22.38
CA ASN A 46 10.94 9.44 -23.80
C ASN A 46 11.73 8.27 -24.44
N LEU A 47 11.98 7.19 -23.70
CA LEU A 47 12.74 6.05 -24.21
C LEU A 47 11.84 5.12 -25.04
N ASN A 48 12.21 4.94 -26.31
CA ASN A 48 11.65 3.87 -27.14
C ASN A 48 12.64 2.70 -27.17
N LEU A 49 12.27 1.61 -26.51
CA LEU A 49 13.06 0.37 -26.49
C LEU A 49 12.40 -0.75 -27.31
N SER A 50 11.32 -0.48 -28.06
CA SER A 50 10.50 -1.53 -28.70
C SER A 50 11.31 -2.49 -29.58
N MET A 51 12.37 -1.98 -30.22
CA MET A 51 13.27 -2.70 -31.12
C MET A 51 14.17 -3.75 -30.43
N PHE A 52 14.32 -3.70 -29.10
CA PHE A 52 15.15 -4.65 -28.36
C PHE A 52 14.36 -5.87 -27.88
N ASN A 53 15.04 -7.00 -27.73
CA ASN A 53 14.45 -8.20 -27.13
C ASN A 53 14.25 -8.01 -25.61
N HIS A 54 13.55 -8.95 -24.97
CA HIS A 54 13.19 -8.84 -23.55
C HIS A 54 14.42 -8.77 -22.63
N GLU A 55 15.41 -9.64 -22.86
CA GLU A 55 16.64 -9.71 -22.06
C GLU A 55 17.44 -8.41 -22.12
N LEU A 56 17.63 -7.86 -23.33
CA LEU A 56 18.36 -6.62 -23.53
C LEU A 56 17.60 -5.41 -22.95
N LYS A 57 16.27 -5.39 -23.08
CA LYS A 57 15.42 -4.39 -22.41
C LYS A 57 15.62 -4.43 -20.90
N PHE A 58 15.55 -5.63 -20.31
CA PHE A 58 15.75 -5.85 -18.89
C PHE A 58 17.12 -5.33 -18.43
N ASN A 59 18.20 -5.67 -19.14
CA ASN A 59 19.56 -5.26 -18.81
C ASN A 59 19.76 -3.73 -18.90
N ILE A 60 19.26 -3.10 -19.98
CA ILE A 60 19.35 -1.64 -20.17
C ILE A 60 18.56 -0.90 -19.09
N LEU A 61 17.30 -1.29 -18.85
CA LEU A 61 16.45 -0.63 -17.87
C LEU A 61 16.94 -0.85 -16.44
N SER A 62 17.46 -2.04 -16.11
CA SER A 62 18.04 -2.32 -14.79
C SER A 62 19.31 -1.48 -14.55
N ALA A 63 20.19 -1.35 -15.54
CA ALA A 63 21.37 -0.50 -15.43
C ALA A 63 20.99 0.98 -15.30
N LEU A 64 20.00 1.44 -16.06
CA LEU A 64 19.49 2.81 -15.98
C LEU A 64 18.87 3.11 -14.61
N GLY A 65 18.05 2.19 -14.09
CA GLY A 65 17.42 2.31 -12.78
C GLY A 65 18.43 2.34 -11.63
N GLU A 66 19.49 1.52 -11.71
CA GLU A 66 20.56 1.54 -10.72
C GLU A 66 21.28 2.90 -10.70
N GLU A 67 21.53 3.50 -11.87
CA GLU A 67 22.14 4.83 -11.94
C GLU A 67 21.20 5.94 -11.43
N TYR A 68 19.89 5.84 -11.67
CA TYR A 68 18.91 6.74 -11.02
C TYR A 68 18.93 6.60 -9.51
N ARG A 69 18.93 5.36 -8.98
CA ARG A 69 18.99 5.06 -7.55
C ARG A 69 20.26 5.60 -6.91
N ARG A 70 21.43 5.37 -7.52
CA ARG A 70 22.74 5.89 -7.06
C ARG A 70 22.79 7.42 -6.97
N LYS A 71 22.05 8.12 -7.83
CA LYS A 71 21.94 9.58 -7.80
C LYS A 71 20.85 10.10 -6.85
N GLY A 72 20.16 9.22 -6.14
CA GLY A 72 19.07 9.56 -5.23
C GLY A 72 17.75 9.89 -5.92
N ASN A 73 17.64 9.71 -7.25
CA ASN A 73 16.39 9.90 -7.96
C ASN A 73 15.56 8.60 -7.91
N LEU A 74 14.99 8.34 -6.74
CA LEU A 74 14.27 7.09 -6.46
C LEU A 74 12.99 6.95 -7.29
N SER A 75 12.31 8.04 -7.63
CA SER A 75 11.07 7.98 -8.42
C SER A 75 11.32 7.43 -9.83
N ASP A 76 12.33 7.93 -10.54
CA ASP A 76 12.68 7.41 -11.86
C ASP A 76 13.33 6.02 -11.78
N ALA A 77 14.00 5.68 -10.67
CA ALA A 77 14.46 4.32 -10.40
C ALA A 77 13.27 3.33 -10.29
N VAL A 78 12.20 3.69 -9.57
CA VAL A 78 10.99 2.86 -9.51
C VAL A 78 10.40 2.66 -10.90
N LYS A 79 10.19 3.75 -11.67
CA LYS A 79 9.63 3.66 -13.02
C LYS A 79 10.43 2.70 -13.91
N THR A 80 11.75 2.85 -13.91
CA THR A 80 12.65 2.01 -14.73
C THR A 80 12.60 0.55 -14.31
N PHE A 81 12.61 0.26 -13.01
CA PHE A 81 12.53 -1.13 -12.52
C PHE A 81 11.14 -1.76 -12.72
N VAL A 82 10.06 -1.00 -12.63
CA VAL A 82 8.71 -1.47 -13.01
C VAL A 82 8.66 -1.84 -14.49
N LEU A 83 9.18 -0.98 -15.38
CA LEU A 83 9.26 -1.25 -16.81
C LEU A 83 10.14 -2.46 -17.14
N ALA A 84 11.18 -2.69 -16.34
CA ALA A 84 12.03 -3.88 -16.45
C ALA A 84 11.37 -5.15 -15.89
N GLY A 85 10.37 -5.03 -15.02
CA GLY A 85 9.90 -6.15 -14.20
C GLY A 85 10.91 -6.62 -13.15
N ASN A 86 11.83 -5.75 -12.72
CA ASN A 86 12.91 -6.11 -11.80
C ASN A 86 12.48 -5.96 -10.33
N GLN A 87 11.86 -7.01 -9.79
CA GLN A 87 11.35 -7.04 -8.42
C GLN A 87 12.44 -6.91 -7.35
N GLU A 88 13.60 -7.55 -7.56
CA GLU A 88 14.73 -7.47 -6.62
C GLU A 88 15.18 -6.02 -6.42
N LYS A 89 15.29 -5.26 -7.53
CA LYS A 89 15.68 -3.86 -7.48
C LYS A 89 14.58 -2.95 -6.94
N LEU A 90 13.30 -3.26 -7.18
CA LEU A 90 12.21 -2.56 -6.51
C LEU A 90 12.29 -2.73 -4.98
N ASN A 91 12.59 -3.92 -4.48
CA ASN A 91 12.79 -4.12 -3.03
C ASN A 91 13.94 -3.26 -2.49
N GLN A 92 15.06 -3.17 -3.21
CA GLN A 92 16.19 -2.31 -2.81
C GLN A 92 15.80 -0.83 -2.77
N VAL A 93 14.99 -0.35 -3.71
CA VAL A 93 14.47 1.04 -3.69
C VAL A 93 13.49 1.26 -2.53
N ALA A 94 12.66 0.27 -2.20
CA ALA A 94 11.76 0.35 -1.04
C ALA A 94 12.55 0.44 0.28
N GLU A 95 13.62 -0.35 0.42
CA GLU A 95 14.55 -0.26 1.57
C GLU A 95 15.21 1.13 1.66
N ASP A 96 15.55 1.75 0.53
CA ASP A 96 16.10 3.10 0.52
C ASP A 96 15.05 4.14 0.96
N TYR A 97 13.80 4.02 0.52
CA TYR A 97 12.70 4.83 1.04
C TYR A 97 12.47 4.61 2.55
N GLU A 98 12.59 3.38 3.03
CA GLU A 98 12.48 3.06 4.46
C GLU A 98 13.57 3.76 5.28
N LYS A 99 14.83 3.71 4.83
CA LYS A 99 15.96 4.40 5.50
C LYS A 99 15.74 5.92 5.56
N LEU A 100 15.07 6.49 4.57
CA LEU A 100 14.69 7.90 4.52
C LEU A 100 13.39 8.21 5.29
N MET A 101 12.80 7.22 5.97
CA MET A 101 11.51 7.30 6.68
C MET A 101 10.34 7.74 5.77
N GLN A 102 10.43 7.52 4.46
CA GLN A 102 9.37 7.78 3.49
C GLN A 102 8.47 6.55 3.36
N PHE A 103 7.69 6.26 4.41
CA PHE A 103 6.90 5.03 4.53
C PHE A 103 5.83 4.89 3.44
N ASP A 104 5.17 5.98 3.03
CA ASP A 104 4.19 5.93 1.94
C ASP A 104 4.81 5.41 0.63
N ASN A 105 5.97 5.97 0.24
CA ASN A 105 6.69 5.52 -0.95
C ASN A 105 7.21 4.08 -0.79
N CYS A 106 7.73 3.74 0.38
CA CYS A 106 8.19 2.39 0.70
C CYS A 106 7.08 1.34 0.51
N ILE A 107 5.89 1.60 1.06
CA ILE A 107 4.71 0.71 0.94
C ILE A 107 4.29 0.57 -0.52
N GLU A 108 4.20 1.67 -1.27
CA GLU A 108 3.84 1.62 -2.69
C GLU A 108 4.86 0.82 -3.53
N VAL A 109 6.16 0.97 -3.26
CA VAL A 109 7.17 0.21 -3.99
C VAL A 109 7.15 -1.27 -3.62
N TYR A 110 6.95 -1.63 -2.34
CA TYR A 110 6.78 -3.04 -1.98
C TYR A 110 5.51 -3.66 -2.57
N LYS A 111 4.42 -2.89 -2.74
CA LYS A 111 3.22 -3.31 -3.49
C LYS A 111 3.57 -3.63 -4.95
N LEU A 112 4.30 -2.74 -5.61
CA LEU A 112 4.77 -2.94 -6.99
C LEU A 112 5.70 -4.17 -7.12
N ALA A 113 6.52 -4.42 -6.10
CA ALA A 113 7.37 -5.60 -6.01
C ALA A 113 6.62 -6.89 -5.62
N ASN A 114 5.33 -6.80 -5.26
CA ASN A 114 4.51 -7.88 -4.69
C ASN A 114 5.16 -8.54 -3.46
N ASN A 115 5.88 -7.77 -2.64
CA ASN A 115 6.59 -8.29 -1.47
C ASN A 115 5.74 -8.18 -0.21
N LYS A 116 4.85 -9.16 -0.02
CA LYS A 116 3.92 -9.21 1.12
C LYS A 116 4.61 -9.38 2.47
N GLU A 117 5.73 -10.08 2.51
CA GLU A 117 6.52 -10.28 3.74
C GLU A 117 7.06 -8.93 4.24
N LYS A 118 7.71 -8.17 3.36
CA LYS A 118 8.22 -6.84 3.71
C LYS A 118 7.10 -5.84 4.04
N LEU A 119 5.97 -5.90 3.34
CA LEU A 119 4.80 -5.09 3.71
C LEU A 119 4.31 -5.41 5.13
N SER A 120 4.27 -6.69 5.53
CA SER A 120 3.90 -7.09 6.89
C SER A 120 4.91 -6.59 7.93
N GLU A 121 6.21 -6.67 7.64
CA GLU A 121 7.27 -6.13 8.51
C GLU A 121 7.14 -4.60 8.70
N ILE A 122 6.96 -3.85 7.61
CA ILE A 122 6.75 -2.39 7.65
C ILE A 122 5.47 -2.05 8.41
N GLY A 123 4.39 -2.80 8.19
CA GLY A 123 3.13 -2.61 8.90
C GLY A 123 3.29 -2.76 10.41
N LYS A 124 3.98 -3.82 10.86
CA LYS A 124 4.29 -4.04 12.28
C LYS A 124 5.17 -2.94 12.86
N LYS A 125 6.25 -2.58 12.16
CA LYS A 125 7.15 -1.50 12.57
C LYS A 125 6.42 -0.17 12.72
N CYS A 126 5.57 0.19 11.75
CA CYS A 126 4.77 1.41 11.81
C CYS A 126 3.77 1.37 12.98
N LEU A 127 3.20 0.21 13.29
CA LEU A 127 2.29 0.05 14.42
C LEU A 127 3.01 0.26 15.75
N GLU A 128 4.18 -0.35 15.92
CA GLU A 128 5.04 -0.20 17.10
C GLU A 128 5.48 1.27 17.30
N ASP A 129 5.82 1.95 16.21
CA ASP A 129 6.19 3.38 16.20
C ASP A 129 4.98 4.33 16.38
N GLY A 130 3.75 3.81 16.49
CA GLY A 130 2.51 4.60 16.60
C GLY A 130 2.09 5.31 15.30
N ARG A 131 2.70 4.97 14.17
CA ARG A 131 2.40 5.49 12.82
C ARG A 131 1.21 4.73 12.20
N LEU A 132 0.05 4.84 12.84
CA LEU A 132 -1.15 4.05 12.53
C LEU A 132 -1.55 4.11 11.04
N GLY A 133 -1.58 5.29 10.43
CA GLY A 133 -1.96 5.42 9.01
C GLY A 133 -1.08 4.61 8.05
N HIS A 134 0.23 4.56 8.28
CA HIS A 134 1.13 3.74 7.47
C HIS A 134 0.94 2.24 7.73
N ALA A 135 0.71 1.85 8.99
CA ALA A 135 0.42 0.47 9.35
C ALA A 135 -0.86 -0.02 8.65
N VAL A 136 -1.92 0.78 8.66
CA VAL A 136 -3.20 0.48 7.98
C VAL A 136 -2.97 0.29 6.49
N LYS A 137 -2.31 1.23 5.80
CA LYS A 137 -1.99 1.11 4.37
C LYS A 137 -1.24 -0.18 4.05
N ALA A 138 -0.24 -0.55 4.86
CA ALA A 138 0.54 -1.76 4.66
C ALA A 138 -0.30 -3.04 4.84
N PHE A 139 -1.16 -3.10 5.87
CA PHE A 139 -2.00 -4.27 6.11
C PHE A 139 -3.16 -4.41 5.11
N ILE A 140 -3.73 -3.29 4.65
CA ILE A 140 -4.69 -3.26 3.52
C ILE A 140 -4.01 -3.83 2.26
N ALA A 141 -2.78 -3.41 1.96
CA ALA A 141 -2.06 -3.85 0.77
C ALA A 141 -1.83 -5.36 0.70
N ILE A 142 -1.72 -6.05 1.83
CA ILE A 142 -1.55 -7.51 1.89
C ILE A 142 -2.85 -8.27 2.13
N GLY A 143 -3.95 -7.58 2.44
CA GLY A 143 -5.25 -8.19 2.75
C GLY A 143 -5.27 -8.96 4.07
N ASP A 144 -4.49 -8.54 5.07
CA ASP A 144 -4.43 -9.21 6.37
C ASP A 144 -5.56 -8.71 7.29
N ASN A 145 -6.74 -9.30 7.11
CA ASN A 145 -7.94 -8.94 7.88
C ASN A 145 -7.75 -9.11 9.39
N ASN A 146 -6.96 -10.10 9.83
CA ASN A 146 -6.73 -10.33 11.26
C ASN A 146 -5.90 -9.20 11.87
N LYS A 147 -4.83 -8.76 11.20
CA LYS A 147 -4.07 -7.59 11.67
C LYS A 147 -4.85 -6.30 11.51
N LEU A 148 -5.64 -6.14 10.46
CA LEU A 148 -6.53 -4.98 10.33
C LEU A 148 -7.51 -4.89 11.50
N LEU A 149 -8.14 -6.00 11.91
CA LEU A 149 -9.01 -6.03 13.09
C LEU A 149 -8.31 -5.58 14.38
N GLU A 150 -7.09 -6.09 14.62
CA GLU A 150 -6.29 -5.71 15.79
C GLU A 150 -5.92 -4.22 15.77
N VAL A 151 -5.46 -3.71 14.62
CA VAL A 151 -5.12 -2.29 14.45
C VAL A 151 -6.36 -1.42 14.60
N GLY A 152 -7.52 -1.88 14.12
CA GLY A 152 -8.81 -1.19 14.29
C GLY A 152 -9.18 -1.03 15.74
N ASP A 153 -9.06 -2.09 16.55
CA ASP A 153 -9.32 -2.03 17.99
C ASP A 153 -8.33 -1.11 18.71
N GLN A 154 -7.06 -1.12 18.31
CA GLN A 154 -6.06 -0.17 18.82
C GLN A 154 -6.41 1.29 18.44
N CYS A 155 -6.88 1.54 17.22
CA CYS A 155 -7.30 2.85 16.77
C CYS A 155 -8.47 3.39 17.62
N ILE A 156 -9.45 2.55 17.94
CA ILE A 156 -10.56 2.92 18.84
C ILE A 156 -10.01 3.33 20.22
N SER A 157 -9.15 2.51 20.83
CA SER A 157 -8.61 2.80 22.16
C SER A 157 -7.79 4.09 22.25
N ARG A 158 -7.25 4.55 21.11
CA ARG A 158 -6.44 5.77 20.98
C ARG A 158 -7.23 6.96 20.42
N TYR A 159 -8.56 6.88 20.35
CA TYR A 159 -9.45 7.91 19.79
C TYR A 159 -9.08 8.29 18.35
N LYS A 160 -8.57 7.33 17.56
CA LYS A 160 -8.24 7.49 16.14
C LYS A 160 -9.35 6.90 15.28
N PHE A 161 -10.54 7.48 15.40
CA PHE A 161 -11.76 6.96 14.78
C PHE A 161 -11.69 6.93 13.25
N GLU A 162 -11.05 7.91 12.61
CA GLU A 162 -10.88 7.94 11.16
C GLU A 162 -10.22 6.66 10.60
N TYR A 163 -9.09 6.24 11.21
CA TYR A 163 -8.41 5.01 10.81
C TYR A 163 -9.23 3.75 11.14
N ALA A 164 -9.94 3.73 12.27
CA ALA A 164 -10.82 2.61 12.61
C ALA A 164 -11.96 2.46 11.59
N ILE A 165 -12.57 3.56 11.14
CA ILE A 165 -13.60 3.56 10.10
C ILE A 165 -13.02 3.04 8.78
N GLU A 166 -11.85 3.53 8.35
CA GLU A 166 -11.18 3.07 7.13
C GLU A 166 -10.95 1.56 7.15
N ILE A 167 -10.44 1.04 8.26
CA ILE A 167 -10.19 -0.39 8.47
C ILE A 167 -11.48 -1.19 8.36
N PHE A 168 -12.49 -0.88 9.17
CA PHE A 168 -13.72 -1.69 9.23
C PHE A 168 -14.57 -1.56 7.96
N SER A 169 -14.49 -0.42 7.27
CA SER A 169 -15.05 -0.24 5.93
C SER A 169 -14.35 -1.15 4.91
N THR A 170 -13.02 -1.21 4.95
CA THR A 170 -12.21 -2.03 4.02
C THR A 170 -12.46 -3.53 4.18
N ILE A 171 -12.61 -4.02 5.41
CA ILE A 171 -12.91 -5.44 5.67
C ILE A 171 -14.42 -5.74 5.63
N HIS A 172 -15.26 -4.73 5.34
CA HIS A 172 -16.73 -4.82 5.30
C HIS A 172 -17.38 -5.33 6.60
N ASP A 173 -16.79 -5.01 7.76
CA ASP A 173 -17.31 -5.41 9.07
C ASP A 173 -18.33 -4.38 9.58
N LYS A 174 -19.59 -4.58 9.17
CA LYS A 174 -20.72 -3.72 9.55
C LYS A 174 -20.99 -3.72 11.05
N GLU A 175 -20.75 -4.84 11.72
CA GLU A 175 -21.00 -4.96 13.16
C GLU A 175 -20.00 -4.10 13.94
N LYS A 176 -18.71 -4.18 13.61
CA LYS A 176 -17.70 -3.30 14.22
C LYS A 176 -17.89 -1.84 13.86
N LEU A 177 -18.32 -1.51 12.63
CA LEU A 177 -18.69 -0.13 12.28
C LEU A 177 -19.84 0.40 13.14
N ALA A 178 -20.90 -0.39 13.36
CA ALA A 178 -22.00 0.02 14.23
C ALA A 178 -21.54 0.20 15.69
N ARG A 179 -20.70 -0.71 16.21
CA ARG A 179 -20.11 -0.57 17.56
C ARG A 179 -19.24 0.67 17.67
N LEU A 180 -18.43 0.96 16.66
CA LEU A 180 -17.62 2.17 16.56
C LEU A 180 -18.49 3.42 16.55
N GLY A 181 -19.57 3.44 15.77
CA GLY A 181 -20.53 4.54 15.74
C GLY A 181 -21.16 4.79 17.10
N ASN A 182 -21.54 3.73 17.83
CA ASN A 182 -22.07 3.87 19.20
C ASN A 182 -21.02 4.49 20.13
N LYS A 183 -19.76 4.05 20.03
CA LYS A 183 -18.66 4.62 20.82
C LYS A 183 -18.43 6.10 20.50
N CYS A 184 -18.39 6.47 19.22
CA CYS A 184 -18.28 7.87 18.82
C CYS A 184 -19.45 8.72 19.33
N LEU A 185 -20.67 8.18 19.32
CA LEU A 185 -21.85 8.86 19.86
C LEU A 185 -21.72 9.12 21.37
N GLU A 186 -21.25 8.14 22.15
CA GLU A 186 -20.98 8.30 23.59
C GLU A 186 -19.94 9.38 23.88
N GLU A 187 -18.91 9.48 23.02
CA GLU A 187 -17.85 10.47 23.12
C GLU A 187 -18.21 11.83 22.47
N LYS A 188 -19.45 11.99 21.99
CA LYS A 188 -19.96 13.19 21.29
C LYS A 188 -19.22 13.53 19.98
N GLU A 189 -18.57 12.54 19.40
CA GLU A 189 -17.87 12.61 18.12
C GLU A 189 -18.85 12.31 16.97
N TYR A 190 -19.84 13.20 16.81
CA TYR A 190 -21.00 12.97 15.94
C TYR A 190 -20.64 12.73 14.47
N ASP A 191 -19.63 13.42 13.95
CA ASP A 191 -19.26 13.32 12.54
C ASP A 191 -18.72 11.91 12.23
N TYR A 192 -17.92 11.36 13.14
CA TYR A 192 -17.43 9.98 13.06
C TYR A 192 -18.55 8.96 13.31
N ALA A 193 -19.47 9.24 14.23
CA ALA A 193 -20.63 8.38 14.47
C ALA A 193 -21.51 8.27 13.22
N MET A 194 -21.86 9.40 12.60
CA MET A 194 -22.63 9.46 11.35
C MET A 194 -21.94 8.67 10.24
N LYS A 195 -20.65 8.93 9.99
CA LYS A 195 -19.88 8.23 8.97
C LYS A 195 -19.84 6.72 9.21
N ALA A 196 -19.64 6.27 10.45
CA ALA A 196 -19.61 4.86 10.79
C ALA A 196 -20.97 4.18 10.57
N PHE A 197 -22.08 4.80 11.00
CA PHE A 197 -23.42 4.27 10.82
C PHE A 197 -23.89 4.30 9.36
N GLU A 198 -23.53 5.35 8.61
CA GLU A 198 -23.81 5.45 7.18
C GLU A 198 -23.17 4.28 6.41
N ILE A 199 -21.87 4.02 6.65
CA ILE A 199 -21.15 2.91 5.99
C ILE A 199 -21.71 1.55 6.45
N ALA A 200 -22.13 1.42 7.71
CA ALA A 200 -22.80 0.22 8.21
C ALA A 200 -24.20 0.02 7.59
N GLY A 201 -24.83 1.10 7.09
CA GLY A 201 -26.21 1.12 6.63
C GLY A 201 -27.25 1.16 7.76
N ASP A 202 -26.87 1.63 8.94
CA ASP A 202 -27.70 1.64 10.14
C ASP A 202 -28.49 2.95 10.27
N LYS A 203 -29.63 3.01 9.57
CA LYS A 203 -30.52 4.18 9.55
C LYS A 203 -31.16 4.49 10.90
N ASP A 204 -31.44 3.45 11.70
CA ASP A 204 -32.03 3.63 13.02
C ASP A 204 -31.03 4.34 13.94
N LYS A 205 -29.76 3.95 13.89
CA LYS A 205 -28.70 4.64 14.64
C LYS A 205 -28.43 6.05 14.14
N LEU A 206 -28.53 6.30 12.83
CA LEU A 206 -28.44 7.67 12.30
C LEU A 206 -29.57 8.57 12.83
N ASN A 207 -30.80 8.07 12.92
CA ASN A 207 -31.89 8.79 13.58
C ASN A 207 -31.58 9.08 15.05
N VAL A 208 -31.00 8.12 15.78
CA VAL A 208 -30.58 8.32 17.17
C VAL A 208 -29.50 9.41 17.31
N VAL A 209 -28.54 9.48 16.38
CA VAL A 209 -27.58 10.60 16.33
C VAL A 209 -28.33 11.92 16.14
N GLY A 210 -29.27 11.98 15.20
CA GLY A 210 -30.11 13.16 14.96
C GLY A 210 -30.88 13.61 16.20
N ASP A 211 -31.57 12.68 16.87
CA ASP A 211 -32.34 12.95 18.09
C ASP A 211 -31.44 13.46 19.23
N THR A 212 -30.20 12.96 19.30
CA THR A 212 -29.21 13.36 20.31
C THR A 212 -28.70 14.76 20.02
N CYS A 213 -28.33 15.06 18.77
CA CYS A 213 -27.92 16.39 18.34
C CYS A 213 -29.03 17.43 18.55
N MET A 214 -30.31 17.09 18.31
CA MET A 214 -31.44 17.98 18.60
C MET A 214 -31.54 18.34 20.09
N LYS A 215 -31.39 17.36 20.98
CA LYS A 215 -31.43 17.58 22.44
C LYS A 215 -30.27 18.44 22.93
N GLU A 216 -29.14 18.40 22.22
CA GLU A 216 -27.95 19.20 22.51
C GLU A 216 -27.90 20.51 21.70
N GLU A 217 -29.01 20.91 21.08
CA GLU A 217 -29.15 22.15 20.29
C GLU A 217 -28.19 22.23 19.07
N GLN A 218 -27.64 21.10 18.63
CA GLN A 218 -26.79 20.98 17.44
C GLN A 218 -27.64 20.74 16.18
N VAL A 219 -28.46 21.72 15.82
CA VAL A 219 -29.46 21.62 14.73
C VAL A 219 -28.84 21.23 13.39
N SER A 220 -27.68 21.82 13.03
CA SER A 220 -27.01 21.51 11.76
C SER A 220 -26.57 20.05 11.66
N LYS A 221 -26.03 19.48 12.74
CA LYS A 221 -25.62 18.07 12.77
C LYS A 221 -26.82 17.14 12.81
N ALA A 222 -27.89 17.53 13.51
CA ALA A 222 -29.13 16.77 13.50
C ALA A 222 -29.72 16.67 12.09
N LEU A 223 -29.77 17.79 11.36
CA LEU A 223 -30.24 17.84 9.99
C LEU A 223 -29.42 16.92 9.07
N GLU A 224 -28.09 16.93 9.22
CA GLU A 224 -27.19 16.03 8.49
C GLU A 224 -27.50 14.55 8.80
N ALA A 225 -27.57 14.19 10.09
CA ALA A 225 -27.85 12.82 10.53
C ALA A 225 -29.19 12.28 10.00
N TYR A 226 -30.27 13.08 10.08
CA TYR A 226 -31.56 12.71 9.52
C TYR A 226 -31.53 12.63 7.98
N GLY A 227 -30.74 13.49 7.33
CA GLY A 227 -30.45 13.42 5.90
C GLY A 227 -29.85 12.07 5.50
N LEU A 228 -28.81 11.63 6.20
CA LEU A 228 -28.17 10.33 6.00
C LEU A 228 -29.12 9.16 6.30
N ALA A 229 -29.99 9.28 7.31
CA ALA A 229 -31.00 8.28 7.63
C ALA A 229 -32.13 8.20 6.58
N GLY A 230 -32.34 9.26 5.79
CA GLY A 230 -33.49 9.43 4.90
C GLY A 230 -34.80 9.74 5.63
N ASN A 231 -34.72 10.40 6.80
CA ASN A 231 -35.88 10.76 7.62
C ASN A 231 -36.46 12.11 7.18
N GLN A 232 -37.27 12.09 6.12
CA GLN A 232 -37.84 13.30 5.51
C GLN A 232 -38.67 14.14 6.49
N THR A 233 -39.42 13.48 7.37
CA THR A 233 -40.27 14.16 8.37
C THR A 233 -39.44 15.05 9.30
N MET A 234 -38.33 14.55 9.83
CA MET A 234 -37.48 15.33 10.73
C MET A 234 -36.70 16.42 9.98
N ILE A 235 -36.30 16.15 8.73
CA ILE A 235 -35.65 17.15 7.88
C ILE A 235 -36.57 18.35 7.66
N GLU A 236 -37.83 18.12 7.28
CA GLU A 236 -38.82 19.19 7.07
C GLU A 236 -39.13 19.94 8.36
N PHE A 237 -39.33 19.21 9.46
CA PHE A 237 -39.54 19.80 10.78
C PHE A 237 -38.42 20.77 11.17
N ILE A 238 -37.15 20.37 10.98
CA ILE A 238 -36.02 21.24 11.31
C ILE A 238 -36.01 22.49 10.42
N LYS A 239 -36.23 22.33 9.11
CA LYS A 239 -36.22 23.45 8.15
C LYS A 239 -37.32 24.47 8.43
N GLU A 240 -38.50 24.03 8.86
CA GLU A 240 -39.63 24.92 9.13
C GLU A 240 -39.50 25.69 10.45
N ASN A 241 -38.82 25.12 11.45
CA ASN A 241 -38.83 25.65 12.82
C ASN A 241 -37.50 26.28 13.26
N PHE A 242 -36.39 25.98 12.58
CA PHE A 242 -35.04 26.39 12.99
C PHE A 242 -34.24 27.05 11.85
N HIS A 243 -34.89 27.45 10.75
CA HIS A 243 -34.28 28.34 9.76
C HIS A 243 -34.43 29.80 10.21
N ASP A 244 -33.29 30.43 10.48
CA ASP A 244 -33.08 31.87 10.25
C ASP A 244 -32.58 32.09 8.80
#